data_AF-J7QLZ6-F1
#
_entry.id   AF-J7QLZ6-F1
#
_cell.length_a   1.000
_cell.length_b   1.000
_cell.length_c   1.000
_cell.angle_alpha   90.00
_cell.angle_beta   90.00
_cell.angle_gamma   90.00
#
_symmetry.space_group_name_H-M   'P 1'
#
loop_
_entity.id
_entity.type
_entity.pdbx_description
1 polymer ?
#
loop_
_entity_poly.entity_id
_entity_poly.type
_entity_poly.pdbx_seq_one_letter_code
_entity_poly.pdbx_strand_id
1 'polypeptide(L)'
;MSITKAEARSAARSAERIIDARPVLIGVAVLMFFVAILRLYEQVFAWRFGLDSFSPEFLLYWMGLLQFAILASCLGAVGLVGFLWRTRDRDLANLGAAAETRRLVYLVQWLLVFSLALFWGLSFFSEQTAVWHMTAVRDTDFTPSNIITFYIAYPLFAIIGLGAFFYAKTRLPTFAKGYSLAFVVLVVGVFMTIPNVGFNEWGHTFWAMDEGFAGPLHWGFVFFGWMSLAVFGVVLLILGRLRELLGADALEQLYRR
;
A
#
# COMPACT_ATOMS: atom_id res chain seq x y z
N MET A 1 -25.24 -8.54 -45.21
CA MET A 1 -25.18 -7.10 -44.88
C MET A 1 -23.73 -6.79 -44.54
N SER A 2 -23.01 -6.08 -45.41
CA SER A 2 -21.57 -5.82 -45.24
C SER A 2 -21.38 -4.67 -44.26
N ILE A 3 -20.77 -4.94 -43.10
CA ILE A 3 -20.38 -3.91 -42.13
C ILE A 3 -19.34 -3.03 -42.81
N THR A 4 -19.63 -1.75 -42.94
CA THR A 4 -18.71 -0.79 -43.54
C THR A 4 -17.48 -0.59 -42.63
N LYS A 5 -16.31 -0.28 -43.21
CA LYS A 5 -15.08 0.02 -42.43
C LYS A 5 -15.27 1.12 -41.38
N ALA A 6 -16.26 2.01 -41.58
CA ALA A 6 -16.64 3.04 -40.63
C ALA A 6 -17.40 2.47 -39.42
N GLU A 7 -18.32 1.52 -39.63
CA GLU A 7 -19.01 0.79 -38.56
C GLU A 7 -18.05 -0.13 -37.80
N ALA A 8 -17.10 -0.78 -38.48
CA ALA A 8 -16.05 -1.56 -37.83
C ALA A 8 -15.11 -0.70 -36.97
N ARG A 9 -14.74 0.51 -37.45
CA ARG A 9 -13.97 1.50 -36.66
C ARG A 9 -14.76 2.09 -35.51
N SER A 10 -16.07 2.27 -35.67
CA SER A 10 -16.99 2.73 -34.62
C SER A 10 -17.18 1.66 -33.54
N ALA A 11 -17.37 0.40 -33.93
CA ALA A 11 -17.43 -0.75 -33.02
C ALA A 11 -16.09 -0.97 -32.28
N ALA A 12 -14.96 -0.76 -32.96
CA ALA A 12 -13.65 -0.78 -32.31
C ALA A 12 -13.40 0.43 -31.38
N ARG A 13 -14.04 1.59 -31.63
CA ARG A 13 -14.08 2.73 -30.70
C ARG A 13 -15.07 2.53 -29.55
N SER A 14 -16.11 1.72 -29.75
CA SER A 14 -17.10 1.29 -28.76
C SER A 14 -16.58 0.16 -27.86
N ALA A 15 -15.45 -0.48 -28.21
CA ALA A 15 -14.75 -1.37 -27.31
C ALA A 15 -14.15 -0.54 -26.18
N GLU A 16 -14.75 -0.65 -25.00
CA GLU A 16 -14.36 0.08 -23.81
C GLU A 16 -12.84 -0.04 -23.57
N ARG A 17 -12.16 1.10 -23.40
CA ARG A 17 -10.69 1.14 -23.29
C ARG A 17 -10.24 0.30 -22.09
N ILE A 18 -9.50 -0.79 -22.36
CA ILE A 18 -9.03 -1.74 -21.33
C ILE A 18 -7.98 -1.10 -20.42
N ILE A 19 -7.08 -0.28 -20.98
CA ILE A 19 -6.02 0.38 -20.23
C ILE A 19 -6.36 1.86 -20.05
N ASP A 20 -6.71 2.25 -18.83
CA ASP A 20 -6.78 3.64 -18.38
C ASP A 20 -5.69 3.91 -17.35
N ALA A 21 -4.73 4.77 -17.69
CA ALA A 21 -3.60 5.11 -16.82
C ALA A 21 -3.92 6.26 -15.85
N ARG A 22 -5.05 6.96 -16.00
CA ARG A 22 -5.37 8.12 -15.16
C ARG A 22 -5.42 7.77 -13.67
N PRO A 23 -6.06 6.67 -13.23
CA PRO A 23 -6.15 6.37 -11.79
C PRO A 23 -4.78 6.13 -11.16
N VAL A 24 -3.89 5.38 -11.81
CA VAL A 24 -2.53 5.17 -11.29
C VAL A 24 -1.71 6.45 -11.27
N LEU A 25 -1.82 7.30 -12.29
CA LEU A 25 -1.11 8.58 -12.31
C LEU A 25 -1.59 9.51 -11.19
N ILE A 26 -2.90 9.55 -10.92
CA ILE A 26 -3.46 10.29 -9.78
C ILE A 26 -2.95 9.69 -8.46
N GLY A 27 -3.03 8.37 -8.29
CA GLY A 27 -2.56 7.71 -7.08
C GLY A 27 -1.09 7.96 -6.78
N VAL A 28 -0.23 7.85 -7.80
CA VAL A 28 1.21 8.17 -7.71
C VAL A 28 1.42 9.64 -7.39
N ALA A 29 0.77 10.56 -8.11
CA ALA A 29 0.94 11.99 -7.89
C ALA A 29 0.51 12.41 -6.48
N VAL A 30 -0.63 11.91 -6.00
CA VAL A 30 -1.13 12.18 -4.64
C VAL A 30 -0.17 11.62 -3.59
N LEU A 31 0.30 10.38 -3.75
CA LEU A 31 1.27 9.77 -2.84
C LEU A 31 2.58 10.56 -2.80
N MET A 32 3.15 10.89 -3.95
CA MET A 32 4.40 11.64 -4.04
C MET A 32 4.29 13.05 -3.48
N PHE A 33 3.17 13.72 -3.75
CA PHE A 33 2.89 15.04 -3.18
C PHE A 33 2.77 14.98 -1.65
N PHE A 34 2.07 13.97 -1.13
CA PHE A 34 1.95 13.75 0.31
C PHE A 34 3.30 13.48 0.97
N VAL A 35 4.12 12.60 0.39
CA VAL A 35 5.49 12.32 0.86
C VAL A 35 6.35 13.58 0.84
N ALA A 36 6.27 14.38 -0.22
CA ALA A 36 7.01 15.64 -0.33
C ALA A 36 6.61 16.63 0.78
N ILE A 37 5.30 16.74 1.09
CA ILE A 37 4.82 17.57 2.20
C ILE A 37 5.41 17.08 3.53
N LEU A 38 5.34 15.77 3.82
CA LEU A 38 5.90 15.22 5.06
C LEU A 38 7.39 15.51 5.17
N ARG A 39 8.14 15.27 4.09
CA ARG A 39 9.58 15.49 4.05
C ARG A 39 9.97 16.95 4.23
N LEU A 40 9.22 17.88 3.65
CA LEU A 40 9.41 19.31 3.83
C LEU A 40 9.03 19.75 5.24
N TYR A 41 7.93 19.21 5.78
CA TYR A 41 7.49 19.48 7.14
C TYR A 41 8.57 19.12 8.16
N GLU A 42 9.07 17.89 8.14
CA GLU A 42 10.14 17.50 9.06
C GLU A 42 11.42 18.31 8.86
N GLN A 43 11.77 18.69 7.61
CA GLN A 43 12.96 19.51 7.36
C GLN A 43 12.90 20.85 8.09
N VAL A 44 11.70 21.44 8.16
CA VAL A 44 11.47 22.77 8.73
C VAL A 44 11.29 22.69 10.25
N PHE A 45 10.49 21.73 10.73
CA PHE A 45 10.02 21.71 12.12
C PHE A 45 10.81 20.76 13.03
N ALA A 46 11.50 19.74 12.52
CA ALA A 46 12.13 18.73 13.38
C ALA A 46 13.30 19.30 14.17
N TRP A 47 14.19 20.04 13.51
CA TRP A 47 15.36 20.65 14.16
C TRP A 47 15.01 21.81 15.10
N ARG A 48 13.87 22.47 14.87
CA ARG A 48 13.47 23.68 15.63
C ARG A 48 12.54 23.36 16.79
N PHE A 49 11.64 22.40 16.60
CA PHE A 49 10.54 22.12 17.53
C PHE A 49 10.37 20.63 17.84
N GLY A 50 11.27 19.78 17.34
CA GLY A 50 11.21 18.32 17.49
C GLY A 50 12.25 17.71 18.41
N LEU A 51 13.16 18.52 18.99
CA LEU A 51 14.27 18.04 19.81
C LEU A 51 13.93 17.93 21.30
N ASP A 52 13.00 18.74 21.82
CA ASP A 52 12.56 18.72 23.22
C ASP A 52 11.07 18.40 23.29
N SER A 53 10.74 17.19 23.76
CA SER A 53 9.35 16.72 23.80
C SER A 53 8.51 17.35 24.92
N PHE A 54 9.14 18.03 25.88
CA PHE A 54 8.45 18.73 26.98
C PHE A 54 8.04 20.15 26.60
N SER A 55 8.53 20.66 25.47
CA SER A 55 8.21 22.00 24.98
C SER A 55 6.75 22.12 24.50
N PRO A 56 6.09 23.27 24.70
CA PRO A 56 4.74 23.48 24.17
C PRO A 56 4.70 23.47 22.63
N GLU A 57 5.79 23.84 21.96
CA GLU A 57 5.91 23.79 20.51
C GLU A 57 5.87 22.35 20.01
N PHE A 58 6.48 21.40 20.73
CA PHE A 58 6.42 19.99 20.37
C PHE A 58 4.99 19.45 20.41
N LEU A 59 4.20 19.86 21.41
CA LEU A 59 2.78 19.49 21.48
C LEU A 59 2.00 20.01 20.27
N LEU A 60 2.27 21.24 19.83
CA LEU A 60 1.60 21.86 18.70
C LEU A 60 1.98 21.21 17.36
N TYR A 61 3.28 21.04 17.09
CA TYR A 61 3.76 20.59 15.77
C TYR A 61 3.85 19.07 15.63
N TRP A 62 4.10 18.33 16.70
CA TRP A 62 4.33 16.88 16.63
C TRP A 62 3.19 16.09 17.25
N MET A 63 2.74 16.45 18.45
CA MET A 63 1.64 15.68 19.08
C MET A 63 0.30 15.91 18.41
N GLY A 64 0.01 17.14 17.96
CA GLY A 64 -1.17 17.41 17.13
C GLY A 64 -1.16 16.61 15.83
N LEU A 65 0.01 16.50 15.19
CA LEU A 65 0.18 15.69 13.97
C LEU A 65 -0.05 14.20 14.24
N LEU A 66 0.49 13.66 15.35
CA LEU A 66 0.25 12.27 15.75
C LEU A 66 -1.23 11.97 15.95
N GLN A 67 -1.93 12.80 16.72
CA GLN A 67 -3.35 12.62 17.01
C GLN A 67 -4.19 12.67 15.73
N PHE A 68 -3.89 13.64 14.86
CA PHE A 68 -4.53 13.74 13.55
C PHE A 68 -4.25 12.50 12.70
N ALA A 69 -2.99 12.05 12.63
CA ALA A 69 -2.59 10.90 11.83
C ALA A 69 -3.30 9.61 12.23
N ILE A 70 -3.42 9.34 13.53
CA ILE A 70 -4.14 8.17 14.04
C ILE A 70 -5.61 8.24 13.64
N LEU A 71 -6.27 9.37 13.91
CA LEU A 71 -7.70 9.53 13.59
C LEU A 71 -7.95 9.43 12.09
N ALA A 72 -7.14 10.12 11.27
CA ALA A 72 -7.22 10.09 9.83
C ALA A 72 -6.99 8.68 9.26
N SER A 73 -6.06 7.92 9.84
CA SER A 73 -5.78 6.54 9.42
C SER A 73 -6.95 5.61 9.73
N CYS A 74 -7.52 5.69 10.94
CA CYS A 74 -8.69 4.89 11.31
C CYS A 74 -9.90 5.21 10.42
N LEU A 75 -10.21 6.49 10.23
CA LEU A 75 -11.32 6.93 9.38
C LEU A 75 -11.06 6.59 7.90
N GLY A 76 -9.82 6.73 7.43
CA GLY A 76 -9.41 6.38 6.07
C GLY A 76 -9.56 4.89 5.78
N ALA A 77 -9.14 4.03 6.71
CA ALA A 77 -9.31 2.58 6.60
C ALA A 77 -10.79 2.18 6.52
N VAL A 78 -11.61 2.65 7.47
CA VAL A 78 -13.04 2.34 7.53
C VAL A 78 -13.77 2.91 6.32
N GLY A 79 -13.46 4.14 5.93
CA GLY A 79 -14.05 4.80 4.77
C GLY A 79 -13.74 4.08 3.48
N LEU A 80 -12.47 3.71 3.24
CA LEU A 80 -12.05 3.01 2.03
C LEU A 80 -12.65 1.60 1.93
N VAL A 81 -12.52 0.80 3.00
CA VAL A 81 -13.05 -0.57 3.03
C VAL A 81 -14.58 -0.54 2.93
N GLY A 82 -15.24 0.34 3.68
CA GLY A 82 -16.68 0.53 3.66
C GLY A 82 -17.17 0.95 2.27
N PHE A 83 -16.49 1.89 1.62
CA PHE A 83 -16.79 2.31 0.25
C PHE A 83 -16.65 1.16 -0.74
N LEU A 84 -15.52 0.45 -0.73
CA LEU A 84 -15.27 -0.68 -1.63
C LEU A 84 -16.29 -1.81 -1.42
N TRP A 85 -16.64 -2.12 -0.17
CA TRP A 85 -17.64 -3.13 0.13
C TRP A 85 -19.04 -2.70 -0.32
N ARG A 86 -19.42 -1.44 -0.07
CA ARG A 86 -20.73 -0.89 -0.44
C ARG A 86 -20.96 -0.87 -1.95
N THR A 87 -19.90 -0.63 -2.71
CA THR A 87 -19.88 -0.54 -4.18
C THR A 87 -19.44 -1.84 -4.86
N ARG A 88 -19.43 -2.96 -4.13
CA ARG A 88 -19.07 -4.28 -4.67
C ARG A 88 -19.98 -4.68 -5.82
N ASP A 89 -19.41 -5.38 -6.78
CA ASP A 89 -20.19 -6.05 -7.81
C ASP A 89 -20.91 -7.26 -7.21
N ARG A 90 -22.23 -7.37 -7.47
CA ARG A 90 -23.07 -8.45 -6.95
C ARG A 90 -23.24 -9.58 -7.95
N ASP A 91 -22.91 -9.37 -9.21
CA ASP A 91 -23.03 -10.36 -10.29
C ASP A 91 -21.68 -10.61 -10.97
N LEU A 92 -20.71 -11.05 -10.18
CA LEU A 92 -19.38 -11.42 -10.68
C LEU A 92 -19.39 -12.67 -11.56
N ALA A 93 -20.46 -13.46 -11.55
CA ALA A 93 -20.57 -14.67 -12.36
C ALA A 93 -20.74 -14.34 -13.86
N ASN A 94 -21.37 -13.21 -14.18
CA ASN A 94 -21.69 -12.80 -15.55
C ASN A 94 -20.77 -11.69 -16.08
N LEU A 95 -19.56 -11.55 -15.52
CA LEU A 95 -18.62 -10.51 -15.92
C LEU A 95 -18.00 -10.81 -17.30
N GLY A 96 -18.18 -9.91 -18.26
CA GLY A 96 -17.58 -10.05 -19.60
C GLY A 96 -16.04 -9.97 -19.57
N ALA A 97 -15.38 -10.72 -20.46
CA ALA A 97 -13.92 -10.87 -20.48
C ALA A 97 -13.15 -9.54 -20.60
N ALA A 98 -13.63 -8.58 -21.41
CA ALA A 98 -13.01 -7.26 -21.53
C ALA A 98 -13.12 -6.44 -20.24
N ALA A 99 -14.27 -6.50 -19.56
CA ALA A 99 -14.48 -5.81 -18.29
C ALA A 99 -13.64 -6.43 -17.17
N GLU A 100 -13.50 -7.76 -17.15
CA GLU A 100 -12.63 -8.45 -16.21
C GLU A 100 -11.16 -8.09 -16.44
N THR A 101 -10.70 -8.09 -17.69
CA THR A 101 -9.33 -7.69 -18.06
C THR A 101 -9.03 -6.27 -17.59
N ARG A 102 -9.95 -5.32 -17.80
CA ARG A 102 -9.80 -3.95 -17.32
C ARG A 102 -9.71 -3.87 -15.78
N ARG A 103 -10.53 -4.64 -15.07
CA ARG A 103 -10.48 -4.71 -13.59
C ARG A 103 -9.18 -5.32 -13.08
N LEU A 104 -8.61 -6.30 -13.79
CA LEU A 104 -7.28 -6.83 -13.50
C LEU A 104 -6.20 -5.76 -13.67
N VAL A 105 -6.29 -4.94 -14.73
CA VAL A 105 -5.37 -3.80 -14.93
C VAL A 105 -5.49 -2.81 -13.78
N TYR A 106 -6.70 -2.48 -13.31
CA TYR A 106 -6.86 -1.62 -12.13
C TYR A 106 -6.32 -2.26 -10.84
N LEU A 107 -6.41 -3.59 -10.68
CA LEU A 107 -5.75 -4.26 -9.56
C LEU A 107 -4.23 -4.11 -9.64
N VAL A 108 -3.63 -4.24 -10.82
CA VAL A 108 -2.19 -3.98 -11.02
C VAL A 108 -1.84 -2.53 -10.65
N GLN A 109 -2.71 -1.56 -10.96
CA GLN A 109 -2.52 -0.17 -10.56
C GLN A 109 -2.56 0.01 -9.03
N TRP A 110 -3.50 -0.65 -8.35
CA TRP A 110 -3.54 -0.69 -6.88
C TRP A 110 -2.23 -1.25 -6.30
N LEU A 111 -1.74 -2.35 -6.85
CA LEU A 111 -0.49 -2.97 -6.42
C LEU A 111 0.72 -2.07 -6.67
N LEU A 112 0.75 -1.32 -7.78
CA LEU A 112 1.83 -0.36 -8.05
C LEU A 112 1.86 0.76 -7.01
N VAL A 113 0.72 1.38 -6.72
CA VAL A 113 0.63 2.43 -5.70
C VAL A 113 0.96 1.86 -4.31
N PHE A 114 0.52 0.64 -4.03
CA PHE A 114 0.87 -0.07 -2.79
C PHE A 114 2.38 -0.32 -2.67
N SER A 115 3.05 -0.80 -3.73
CA SER A 115 4.50 -1.00 -3.73
C SER A 115 5.28 0.29 -3.51
N LEU A 116 4.84 1.41 -4.08
CA LEU A 116 5.45 2.71 -3.80
C LEU A 116 5.23 3.15 -2.35
N ALA A 117 4.03 2.94 -1.80
CA ALA A 117 3.76 3.24 -0.39
C ALA A 117 4.61 2.38 0.55
N LEU A 118 4.83 1.11 0.21
CA LEU A 118 5.77 0.23 0.92
C LEU A 118 7.20 0.74 0.85
N PHE A 119 7.67 1.18 -0.32
CA PHE A 119 9.00 1.77 -0.46
C PHE A 119 9.19 2.99 0.44
N TRP A 120 8.23 3.93 0.43
CA TRP A 120 8.33 5.11 1.29
C TRP A 120 8.28 4.75 2.77
N GLY A 121 7.38 3.84 3.16
CA GLY A 121 7.24 3.39 4.54
C GLY A 121 8.45 2.61 5.03
N LEU A 122 8.69 1.42 4.45
CA LEU A 122 9.64 0.42 4.93
C LEU A 122 11.10 0.64 4.51
N SER A 123 11.37 1.58 3.59
CA SER A 123 12.75 1.94 3.23
C SER A 123 13.02 3.40 3.60
N PHE A 124 12.44 4.37 2.89
CA PHE A 124 12.84 5.77 3.06
C PHE A 124 12.65 6.30 4.49
N PHE A 125 11.43 6.22 5.02
CA PHE A 125 11.12 6.75 6.36
C PHE A 125 11.71 5.85 7.47
N SER A 126 11.73 4.53 7.29
CA SER A 126 12.40 3.62 8.23
C SER A 126 13.90 3.89 8.38
N GLU A 127 14.63 4.01 7.27
CA GLU A 127 16.08 4.30 7.32
C GLU A 127 16.35 5.73 7.79
N GLN A 128 15.47 6.69 7.47
CA GLN A 128 15.54 8.03 8.04
C GLN A 128 15.41 8.02 9.57
N THR A 129 14.50 7.22 10.13
CA THR A 129 14.37 7.04 11.58
C THR A 129 15.68 6.54 12.20
N ALA A 130 16.38 5.60 11.55
CA ALA A 130 17.67 5.12 12.02
C ALA A 130 18.72 6.24 12.10
N VAL A 131 18.74 7.16 11.13
CA VAL A 131 19.63 8.34 11.17
C VAL A 131 19.23 9.30 12.29
N TRP A 132 17.93 9.49 12.54
CA TRP A 132 17.45 10.32 13.64
C TRP A 132 17.89 9.77 15.01
N HIS A 133 17.91 8.44 15.18
CA HIS A 133 18.43 7.80 16.40
C HIS A 133 19.92 8.07 16.66
N MET A 134 20.69 8.42 15.62
CA MET A 134 22.09 8.86 15.78
C MET A 134 22.23 10.37 16.00
N THR A 135 21.13 11.10 15.96
CA THR A 135 21.11 12.57 15.97
C THR A 135 20.67 13.13 17.32
N ALA A 136 19.65 12.55 17.93
CA ALA A 136 19.07 13.04 19.18
C ALA A 136 18.93 11.90 20.21
N VAL A 137 19.27 12.22 21.46
CA VAL A 137 18.88 11.37 22.59
C VAL A 137 17.38 11.54 22.80
N ARG A 138 16.66 10.43 22.92
CA ARG A 138 15.19 10.42 22.87
C ARG A 138 14.59 10.76 24.23
N ASP A 139 13.83 11.84 24.30
CA ASP A 139 12.99 12.15 25.48
C ASP A 139 11.75 11.26 25.57
N THR A 140 11.31 10.72 24.42
CA THR A 140 10.09 9.93 24.27
C THR A 140 10.18 9.04 23.04
N ASP A 141 9.27 8.07 22.94
CA ASP A 141 9.12 7.22 21.77
C ASP A 141 8.40 7.91 20.59
N PHE A 142 7.76 9.04 20.85
CA PHE A 142 7.08 9.86 19.84
C PHE A 142 8.02 10.88 19.20
N THR A 143 9.22 10.48 18.77
CA THR A 143 10.13 11.40 18.06
C THR A 143 9.50 11.89 16.73
N PRO A 144 9.98 13.01 16.17
CA PRO A 144 9.55 13.47 14.85
C PRO A 144 9.59 12.38 13.76
N SER A 145 10.68 11.64 13.70
CA SER A 145 10.85 10.52 12.76
C SER A 145 9.90 9.38 13.05
N ASN A 146 9.69 9.02 14.33
CA ASN A 146 8.80 7.93 14.71
C ASN A 146 7.34 8.26 14.37
N ILE A 147 6.90 9.50 14.59
CA ILE A 147 5.55 9.95 14.22
C ILE A 147 5.31 9.76 12.72
N ILE A 148 6.23 10.21 11.87
CA ILE A 148 6.10 10.10 10.42
C ILE A 148 6.18 8.63 9.97
N THR A 149 7.18 7.89 10.41
CA THR A 149 7.40 6.51 9.97
C THR A 149 6.28 5.59 10.44
N PHE A 150 6.01 5.55 11.74
CA PHE A 150 5.16 4.51 12.34
C PHE A 150 3.69 4.87 12.40
N TYR A 151 3.35 6.16 12.47
CA TYR A 151 1.96 6.59 12.65
C TYR A 151 1.38 7.27 11.42
N ILE A 152 2.20 7.54 10.38
CA ILE A 152 1.73 8.06 9.09
C ILE A 152 2.06 7.07 7.96
N ALA A 153 3.34 6.80 7.71
CA ALA A 153 3.75 6.02 6.54
C ALA A 153 3.32 4.54 6.63
N TYR A 154 3.46 3.92 7.80
CA TYR A 154 3.04 2.53 8.00
C TYR A 154 1.53 2.32 7.87
N PRO A 155 0.68 3.11 8.57
CA PRO A 155 -0.75 3.08 8.36
C PRO A 155 -1.15 3.38 6.90
N LEU A 156 -0.46 4.30 6.23
CA LEU A 156 -0.78 4.64 4.84
C LEU A 156 -0.61 3.45 3.90
N PHE A 157 0.54 2.74 3.93
CA PHE A 157 0.69 1.55 3.09
C PHE A 157 -0.30 0.46 3.47
N ALA A 158 -0.62 0.32 4.77
CA ALA A 158 -1.58 -0.68 5.23
C ALA A 158 -2.99 -0.40 4.69
N ILE A 159 -3.42 0.86 4.68
CA ILE A 159 -4.70 1.30 4.12
C ILE A 159 -4.73 1.05 2.61
N ILE A 160 -3.67 1.39 1.89
CA ILE A 160 -3.59 1.15 0.43
C ILE A 160 -3.60 -0.35 0.13
N GLY A 161 -2.88 -1.16 0.91
CA GLY A 161 -2.86 -2.63 0.80
C GLY A 161 -4.24 -3.26 1.07
N LEU A 162 -4.94 -2.80 2.11
CA LEU A 162 -6.33 -3.16 2.36
C LEU A 162 -7.23 -2.76 1.20
N GLY A 163 -7.03 -1.57 0.64
CA GLY A 163 -7.71 -1.10 -0.57
C GLY A 163 -7.53 -2.06 -1.75
N ALA A 164 -6.29 -2.44 -2.04
CA ALA A 164 -5.96 -3.40 -3.11
C ALA A 164 -6.63 -4.76 -2.91
N PHE A 165 -6.60 -5.28 -1.67
CA PHE A 165 -7.23 -6.55 -1.32
C PHE A 165 -8.75 -6.49 -1.45
N PHE A 166 -9.38 -5.48 -0.86
CA PHE A 166 -10.84 -5.33 -0.95
C PHE A 166 -11.29 -5.04 -2.38
N TYR A 167 -10.51 -4.28 -3.15
CA TYR A 167 -10.76 -4.09 -4.59
C TYR A 167 -10.81 -5.44 -5.30
N ALA A 168 -9.76 -6.27 -5.17
CA ALA A 168 -9.73 -7.60 -5.77
C ALA A 168 -10.92 -8.45 -5.32
N LYS A 169 -11.18 -8.48 -4.02
CA LYS A 169 -12.23 -9.29 -3.38
C LYS A 169 -13.65 -9.00 -3.88
N THR A 170 -13.89 -7.79 -4.35
CA THR A 170 -15.24 -7.29 -4.66
C THR A 170 -15.46 -7.00 -6.14
N ARG A 171 -14.41 -7.06 -6.97
CA ARG A 171 -14.46 -6.73 -8.41
C ARG A 171 -14.04 -7.88 -9.31
N LEU A 172 -13.30 -8.86 -8.78
CA LEU A 172 -12.71 -9.93 -9.57
C LEU A 172 -13.21 -11.31 -9.12
N PRO A 173 -13.73 -12.15 -10.04
CA PRO A 173 -14.25 -13.48 -9.71
C PRO A 173 -13.22 -14.37 -9.02
N THR A 174 -11.96 -14.36 -9.50
CA THR A 174 -10.84 -15.15 -8.97
C THR A 174 -10.59 -14.92 -7.48
N PHE A 175 -10.79 -13.68 -7.00
CA PHE A 175 -10.54 -13.31 -5.60
C PHE A 175 -11.82 -13.26 -4.76
N ALA A 176 -12.99 -13.19 -5.38
CA ALA A 176 -14.27 -13.10 -4.69
C ALA A 176 -14.66 -14.38 -3.95
N LYS A 177 -14.38 -15.56 -4.53
CA LYS A 177 -14.65 -16.86 -3.90
C LYS A 177 -13.42 -17.31 -3.09
N GLY A 178 -13.56 -17.46 -1.77
CA GLY A 178 -12.45 -17.84 -0.89
C GLY A 178 -11.40 -16.73 -0.69
N TYR A 179 -10.28 -17.03 -0.04
CA TYR A 179 -9.22 -16.05 0.22
C TYR A 179 -7.92 -16.54 -0.42
N SER A 180 -7.33 -15.69 -1.28
CA SER A 180 -5.98 -15.98 -1.80
C SER A 180 -5.00 -15.91 -0.64
N LEU A 181 -4.36 -17.04 -0.33
CA LEU A 181 -3.33 -17.10 0.71
C LEU A 181 -2.23 -16.06 0.45
N ALA A 182 -1.77 -15.94 -0.80
CA ALA A 182 -0.77 -14.96 -1.19
C ALA A 182 -1.22 -13.52 -0.88
N PHE A 183 -2.47 -13.17 -1.18
CA PHE A 183 -2.97 -11.82 -0.92
C PHE A 183 -3.19 -11.57 0.58
N VAL A 184 -3.66 -12.56 1.33
CA VAL A 184 -3.80 -12.46 2.79
C VAL A 184 -2.44 -12.28 3.45
N VAL A 185 -1.44 -13.09 3.09
CA VAL A 185 -0.07 -12.97 3.60
C VAL A 185 0.53 -11.61 3.23
N LEU A 186 0.32 -11.14 1.99
CA LEU A 186 0.80 -9.83 1.55
C LEU A 186 0.27 -8.68 2.41
N VAL A 187 -1.04 -8.65 2.70
CA VAL A 187 -1.64 -7.52 3.42
C VAL A 187 -1.51 -7.67 4.94
N VAL A 188 -1.85 -8.84 5.47
CA VAL A 188 -1.80 -9.09 6.92
C VAL A 188 -0.35 -9.18 7.40
N GLY A 189 0.52 -9.87 6.65
CA GLY A 189 1.92 -10.00 7.01
C GLY A 189 2.65 -8.66 7.04
N VAL A 190 2.36 -7.76 6.09
CA VAL A 190 2.93 -6.40 6.12
C VAL A 190 2.29 -5.56 7.21
N PHE A 191 0.99 -5.71 7.52
CA PHE A 191 0.38 -5.04 8.68
C PHE A 191 1.03 -5.45 10.01
N MET A 192 1.55 -6.69 10.10
CA MET A 192 2.24 -7.17 11.28
C MET A 192 3.60 -6.49 11.55
N THR A 193 4.11 -5.65 10.65
CA THR A 193 5.25 -4.78 10.97
C THR A 193 4.91 -3.75 12.04
N ILE A 194 3.65 -3.31 12.16
CA ILE A 194 3.22 -2.29 13.12
C ILE A 194 3.35 -2.80 14.57
N PRO A 195 2.81 -3.99 14.95
CA PRO A 195 3.11 -4.56 16.26
C PRO A 195 4.61 -4.75 16.51
N ASN A 196 5.39 -5.11 15.48
CA ASN A 196 6.83 -5.26 15.63
C ASN A 196 7.55 -3.94 15.96
N VAL A 197 7.04 -2.80 15.47
CA VAL A 197 7.48 -1.46 15.93
C VAL A 197 7.22 -1.30 17.42
N GLY A 198 6.01 -1.58 17.88
CA GLY A 198 5.69 -1.43 19.31
C GLY A 198 6.61 -2.25 20.21
N PHE A 199 6.93 -3.48 19.80
CA PHE A 199 7.93 -4.30 20.49
C PHE A 199 9.35 -3.78 20.35
N ASN A 200 9.74 -3.24 19.19
CA ASN A 200 11.06 -2.64 18.97
C ASN A 200 11.32 -1.44 19.89
N GLU A 201 10.36 -0.51 19.97
CA GLU A 201 10.49 0.68 20.81
C GLU A 201 10.51 0.30 22.30
N TRP A 202 9.66 -0.65 22.72
CA TRP A 202 9.75 -1.21 24.07
C TRP A 202 11.10 -1.88 24.34
N GLY A 203 11.64 -2.58 23.33
CA GLY A 203 12.98 -3.13 23.31
C GLY A 203 14.06 -2.13 23.71
N HIS A 204 14.03 -0.95 23.09
CA HIS A 204 14.99 0.13 23.33
C HIS A 204 14.84 0.82 24.70
N THR A 205 13.70 0.67 25.38
CA THR A 205 13.50 1.16 26.76
C THR A 205 13.95 0.17 27.83
N PHE A 206 14.28 -1.07 27.46
CA PHE A 206 14.62 -2.13 28.39
C PHE A 206 16.13 -2.16 28.69
N TRP A 207 16.49 -2.37 29.97
CA TRP A 207 17.89 -2.32 30.42
C TRP A 207 18.76 -3.53 30.00
N ALA A 208 18.15 -4.53 29.36
CA ALA A 208 18.85 -5.74 28.94
C ALA A 208 19.62 -5.49 27.63
N MET A 209 20.91 -5.87 27.60
CA MET A 209 21.86 -5.65 26.49
C MET A 209 21.24 -5.86 25.09
N ASP A 210 21.47 -4.89 24.19
CA ASP A 210 20.99 -4.85 22.80
C ASP A 210 21.17 -6.17 22.03
N GLU A 211 22.26 -6.90 22.31
CA GLU A 211 22.65 -8.12 21.59
C GLU A 211 21.76 -9.34 21.91
N GLY A 212 21.17 -9.41 23.11
CA GLY A 212 20.34 -10.52 23.55
C GLY A 212 18.84 -10.30 23.38
N PHE A 213 18.39 -9.03 23.39
CA PHE A 213 16.98 -8.66 23.39
C PHE A 213 16.59 -7.84 22.15
N ALA A 214 17.32 -6.75 21.83
CA ALA A 214 17.00 -5.90 20.69
C ALA A 214 17.29 -6.59 19.34
N GLY A 215 18.39 -7.33 19.21
CA GLY A 215 18.74 -8.06 17.97
C GLY A 215 17.64 -9.00 17.46
N PRO A 216 17.09 -9.91 18.30
CA PRO A 216 15.96 -10.76 17.92
C PRO A 216 14.67 -10.00 17.58
N LEU A 217 14.41 -8.84 18.19
CA LEU A 217 13.22 -8.02 17.89
C LEU A 217 13.28 -7.39 16.48
N HIS A 218 14.48 -7.01 16.03
CA HIS A 218 14.68 -6.47 14.69
C HIS A 218 14.40 -7.50 13.58
N TRP A 219 14.61 -8.80 13.86
CA TRP A 219 14.27 -9.88 12.93
C TRP A 219 12.78 -9.96 12.60
N GLY A 220 11.91 -9.45 13.47
CA GLY A 220 10.48 -9.35 13.17
C GLY A 220 10.21 -8.42 11.98
N PHE A 221 10.95 -7.32 11.82
CA PHE A 221 10.80 -6.44 10.65
C PHE A 221 11.22 -7.13 9.37
N VAL A 222 12.30 -7.92 9.42
CA VAL A 222 12.75 -8.71 8.26
C VAL A 222 11.71 -9.78 7.93
N PHE A 223 11.22 -10.51 8.93
CA PHE A 223 10.24 -11.57 8.74
C PHE A 223 8.92 -11.04 8.16
N PHE A 224 8.36 -9.97 8.74
CA PHE A 224 7.13 -9.36 8.24
C PHE A 224 7.36 -8.59 6.93
N GLY A 225 8.55 -8.03 6.73
CA GLY A 225 8.99 -7.48 5.45
C GLY A 225 9.02 -8.54 4.35
N TRP A 226 9.48 -9.76 4.62
CA TRP A 226 9.46 -10.89 3.67
C TRP A 226 8.06 -11.34 3.29
N MET A 227 7.05 -11.07 4.11
CA MET A 227 5.66 -11.33 3.71
C MET A 227 5.23 -10.45 2.53
N SER A 228 5.90 -9.32 2.27
CA SER A 228 5.67 -8.52 1.05
C SER A 228 6.00 -9.27 -0.23
N LEU A 229 6.88 -10.28 -0.19
CA LEU A 229 7.21 -11.14 -1.34
C LEU A 229 6.03 -12.02 -1.77
N ALA A 230 4.98 -12.16 -0.95
CA ALA A 230 3.74 -12.80 -1.35
C ALA A 230 3.05 -12.08 -2.53
N VAL A 231 3.47 -10.85 -2.86
CA VAL A 231 3.11 -10.18 -4.13
C VAL A 231 3.41 -11.05 -5.36
N PHE A 232 4.45 -11.88 -5.34
CA PHE A 232 4.72 -12.81 -6.44
C PHE A 232 3.56 -13.77 -6.67
N GLY A 233 2.99 -14.34 -5.61
CA GLY A 233 1.82 -15.20 -5.70
C GLY A 233 0.59 -14.45 -6.22
N VAL A 234 0.38 -13.20 -5.79
CA VAL A 234 -0.71 -12.36 -6.29
C VAL A 234 -0.56 -12.06 -7.78
N VAL A 235 0.64 -11.69 -8.23
CA VAL A 235 0.94 -11.40 -9.63
C VAL A 235 0.78 -12.65 -10.49
N LEU A 236 1.22 -13.83 -10.02
CA LEU A 236 1.00 -15.10 -10.72
C LEU A 236 -0.48 -15.42 -10.91
N LEU A 237 -1.32 -15.15 -9.90
CA LEU A 237 -2.79 -15.29 -10.03
C LEU A 237 -3.37 -14.34 -11.08
N ILE A 238 -2.89 -13.09 -11.12
CA ILE A 238 -3.30 -12.10 -12.12
C ILE A 238 -2.88 -12.56 -13.53
N LEU A 239 -1.62 -12.97 -13.71
CA LEU A 239 -1.09 -13.43 -14.99
C LEU A 239 -1.79 -14.71 -15.47
N GLY A 240 -2.07 -15.65 -14.56
CA GLY A 240 -2.85 -16.85 -14.85
C GLY A 240 -4.24 -16.50 -15.39
N ARG A 241 -4.93 -15.55 -14.75
CA ARG A 241 -6.25 -15.11 -15.20
C ARG A 241 -6.20 -14.35 -16.52
N LEU A 242 -5.19 -13.49 -16.73
CA LEU A 242 -4.99 -12.81 -18.02
C LEU A 242 -4.76 -13.82 -19.16
N ARG A 243 -3.99 -14.88 -18.91
CA ARG A 243 -3.77 -15.97 -19.89
C ARG A 243 -5.08 -16.66 -20.25
N GLU A 244 -5.93 -16.97 -19.27
CA GLU A 244 -7.25 -17.57 -19.53
C GLU A 244 -8.16 -16.67 -20.36
N LEU A 245 -8.16 -15.36 -20.08
CA LEU A 245 -9.00 -14.37 -20.77
C LEU A 245 -8.56 -14.09 -22.22
N LEU A 246 -7.28 -14.26 -22.55
CA LEU A 246 -6.76 -14.08 -23.90
C LEU A 246 -7.20 -15.20 -24.86
N GLY A 247 -7.43 -16.41 -24.35
CA GLY A 247 -7.78 -17.58 -25.16
C GLY A 247 -6.60 -18.20 -25.93
N ALA A 248 -6.78 -19.45 -26.38
CA ALA A 248 -5.72 -20.22 -27.02
C ALA A 248 -5.25 -19.61 -28.36
N ASP A 249 -6.19 -19.13 -29.18
CA ASP A 249 -5.90 -18.59 -30.52
C ASP A 249 -5.03 -17.33 -30.46
N ALA A 250 -5.30 -16.43 -29.51
CA ALA A 250 -4.51 -15.21 -29.34
C ALA A 250 -3.11 -15.51 -28.81
N LEU A 251 -2.98 -16.48 -27.90
CA LEU A 251 -1.69 -16.94 -27.40
C LEU A 251 -0.84 -17.57 -28.50
N GLU A 252 -1.45 -18.40 -29.35
CA GLU A 252 -0.76 -19.03 -30.47
C GLU A 252 -0.26 -17.99 -31.48
N GLN A 253 -1.05 -16.96 -31.77
CA GLN A 253 -0.61 -15.85 -32.62
C GLN A 253 0.53 -15.03 -32.02
N LEU A 254 0.56 -14.87 -30.68
CA LEU A 254 1.63 -14.18 -29.98
C LEU A 254 2.94 -14.99 -29.99
N TYR A 255 2.87 -16.32 -29.85
CA TYR A 255 4.06 -17.20 -29.86
C TYR A 255 4.63 -17.49 -31.25
N ARG A 256 3.89 -17.20 -32.32
CA ARG A 256 4.36 -17.30 -33.71
C ARG A 256 5.18 -16.08 -34.17
N ARG A 257 5.36 -15.07 -33.30
CA ARG A 257 6.23 -13.91 -33.52
C ARG A 257 7.52 -14.07 -32.74
#